data_AF-A0A8C7YN93-F1
#
_entry.id   AF-A0A8C7YN93-F1
#
_cell.length_a   1.000
_cell.length_b   1.000
_cell.length_c   1.000
_cell.angle_alpha   90.00
_cell.angle_beta   90.00
_cell.angle_gamma   90.00
#
_symmetry.space_group_name_H-M   'P 1'
#
loop_
_entity.id
_entity.type
_entity.pdbx_description
1 polymer ?
#
loop_
_entity_poly.entity_id
_entity_poly.type
_entity_poly.pdbx_seq_one_letter_code
_entity_poly.pdbx_strand_id
1 'polypeptide(L)'
;MSKRKAPQESPNEGITDFLIELANYEKNVNRAIHKYNAYRKAASTISKYPSKIRNGEEAKKLDGVGAKIAEKIDEFLQTGKLRKLEKIRNDDTSSSINFLTRVTGIGPAAARKFFEEGVKTLDGLYFEEFEKRIPRAEMEQMEVLEKIDPEYIGTICGSYRRGAASSGDIDILLTHPNYTSHTEKQPKLLHAVVEHLESIGFVTDTLSKGDTKFMGVCQLQQSNDVEDEEEYLHRRIDIRLIPKDQYYCGVLYFTGSDIFNKNMRAHALEKGFTLNEYTIRPLGVTGVAGEPLPVDSERDIFEYIQYKFKEPKDRSQ
;
A
#
# COMPACT_ATOMS: atom_id res chain seq x y z
N MET A 1 -22.58 26.88 -8.91
CA MET A 1 -22.63 25.60 -9.66
C MET A 1 -21.21 25.16 -9.99
N SER A 2 -20.59 24.39 -9.11
CA SER A 2 -19.23 23.86 -9.33
C SER A 2 -19.34 22.49 -9.99
N LYS A 3 -18.92 22.39 -11.25
CA LYS A 3 -18.87 21.12 -12.00
C LYS A 3 -17.84 20.22 -11.31
N ARG A 4 -18.33 19.20 -10.59
CA ARG A 4 -17.52 18.08 -10.10
C ARG A 4 -16.79 17.48 -11.30
N LYS A 5 -15.45 17.54 -11.32
CA LYS A 5 -14.64 16.74 -12.25
C LYS A 5 -14.82 15.28 -11.82
N ALA A 6 -15.38 14.46 -12.70
CA ALA A 6 -15.36 13.00 -12.57
C ALA A 6 -13.91 12.51 -12.37
N PRO A 7 -13.67 11.35 -11.74
CA PRO A 7 -12.35 10.74 -11.76
C PRO A 7 -11.91 10.67 -13.21
N GLN A 8 -10.79 11.29 -13.54
CA GLN A 8 -10.34 11.40 -14.91
C GLN A 8 -9.87 9.99 -15.33
N GLU A 9 -10.73 9.22 -15.99
CA GLU A 9 -10.34 7.97 -16.66
C GLU A 9 -9.11 8.28 -17.52
N SER A 10 -8.01 7.58 -17.25
CA SER A 10 -6.78 7.77 -17.99
C SER A 10 -7.04 7.44 -19.45
N PRO A 11 -6.64 8.28 -20.43
CA PRO A 11 -6.81 7.98 -21.85
C PRO A 11 -6.01 6.74 -22.30
N ASN A 12 -5.20 6.17 -21.40
CA ASN A 12 -4.28 5.06 -21.63
C ASN A 12 -4.57 3.86 -20.71
N GLU A 13 -5.80 3.71 -20.19
CA GLU A 13 -6.17 2.65 -19.23
C GLU A 13 -5.75 1.25 -19.68
N GLY A 14 -6.06 0.85 -20.92
CA GLY A 14 -5.65 -0.46 -21.43
C GLY A 14 -4.12 -0.67 -21.45
N ILE A 15 -3.33 0.39 -21.65
CA ILE A 15 -1.87 0.31 -21.55
C ILE A 15 -1.44 0.14 -20.09
N THR A 16 -2.03 0.92 -19.17
CA THR A 16 -1.71 0.82 -17.75
C THR A 16 -2.09 -0.55 -17.19
N ASP A 17 -3.21 -1.12 -17.59
CA ASP A 17 -3.71 -2.41 -17.12
C ASP A 17 -2.75 -3.54 -17.48
N PHE A 18 -2.34 -3.65 -18.74
CA PHE A 18 -1.43 -4.72 -19.14
C PHE A 18 -0.05 -4.56 -18.46
N LEU A 19 0.39 -3.32 -18.22
CA LEU A 19 1.65 -3.06 -17.50
C LEU A 19 1.53 -3.48 -16.03
N ILE A 20 0.40 -3.24 -15.38
CA ILE A 20 0.12 -3.71 -14.01
C ILE A 20 0.05 -5.24 -13.97
N GLU A 21 -0.59 -5.87 -14.95
CA GLU A 21 -0.64 -7.35 -15.04
C GLU A 21 0.76 -7.95 -15.21
N LEU A 22 1.58 -7.38 -16.10
CA LEU A 22 2.99 -7.77 -16.25
C LEU A 22 3.79 -7.53 -14.98
N ALA A 23 3.56 -6.42 -14.28
CA ALA A 23 4.22 -6.14 -13.01
C ALA A 23 3.90 -7.26 -12.01
N ASN A 24 2.62 -7.56 -11.82
CA ASN A 24 2.15 -8.59 -10.89
C ASN A 24 2.75 -9.95 -11.22
N TYR A 25 2.77 -10.33 -12.50
CA TYR A 25 3.44 -11.56 -12.93
C TYR A 25 4.93 -11.58 -12.56
N GLU A 26 5.69 -10.51 -12.85
CA GLU A 26 7.12 -10.47 -12.52
C GLU A 26 7.36 -10.52 -11.00
N LYS A 27 6.48 -9.93 -10.18
CA LYS A 27 6.55 -10.00 -8.71
C LYS A 27 6.19 -11.38 -8.18
N ASN A 28 5.06 -11.93 -8.62
CA ASN A 28 4.43 -13.09 -8.01
C ASN A 28 5.01 -14.40 -8.53
N VAL A 29 5.26 -14.49 -9.84
CA VAL A 29 5.74 -15.72 -10.47
C VAL A 29 7.26 -15.72 -10.57
N ASN A 30 7.85 -14.70 -11.19
CA ASN A 30 9.29 -14.63 -11.44
C ASN A 30 10.11 -14.12 -10.24
N ARG A 31 9.45 -13.57 -9.20
CA ARG A 31 10.10 -12.94 -8.03
C ARG A 31 11.12 -11.85 -8.42
N ALA A 32 10.93 -11.21 -9.57
CA ALA A 32 11.81 -10.21 -10.15
C ALA A 32 11.37 -8.78 -9.76
N ILE A 33 11.69 -8.38 -8.51
CA ILE A 33 11.21 -7.11 -7.92
C ILE A 33 11.61 -5.86 -8.72
N HIS A 34 12.79 -5.86 -9.35
CA HIS A 34 13.24 -4.74 -10.19
C HIS A 34 12.37 -4.57 -11.44
N LYS A 35 11.95 -5.67 -12.07
CA LYS A 35 11.03 -5.63 -13.22
C LYS A 35 9.63 -5.21 -12.81
N TYR A 36 9.14 -5.72 -11.67
CA TYR A 36 7.88 -5.27 -11.06
C TYR A 36 7.86 -3.75 -10.87
N ASN A 37 8.91 -3.20 -10.24
CA ASN A 37 8.99 -1.76 -10.01
C ASN A 37 9.10 -0.97 -11.33
N ALA A 38 9.83 -1.48 -12.33
CA ALA A 38 9.94 -0.83 -13.64
C ALA A 38 8.57 -0.73 -14.35
N TYR A 39 7.79 -1.81 -14.39
CA TYR A 39 6.45 -1.80 -14.98
C TYR A 39 5.49 -0.88 -14.21
N ARG A 40 5.50 -0.88 -12.87
CA ARG A 40 4.67 0.04 -12.08
C ARG A 40 5.07 1.50 -12.26
N LYS A 41 6.36 1.80 -12.38
CA LYS A 41 6.85 3.16 -12.70
C LYS A 41 6.29 3.61 -14.05
N ALA A 42 6.42 2.77 -15.09
CA ALA A 42 5.87 3.05 -16.41
C ALA A 42 4.35 3.27 -16.37
N ALA A 43 3.60 2.40 -15.69
CA ALA A 43 2.15 2.53 -15.54
C ALA A 43 1.75 3.83 -14.83
N SER A 44 2.43 4.20 -13.74
CA SER A 44 2.16 5.45 -12.99
C SER A 44 2.52 6.71 -13.79
N THR A 45 3.55 6.66 -14.65
CA THR A 45 3.86 7.77 -15.55
C THR A 45 2.81 7.89 -16.66
N ILE A 46 2.42 6.77 -17.28
CA ILE A 46 1.45 6.73 -18.38
C ILE A 46 0.04 7.11 -17.91
N SER A 47 -0.37 6.72 -16.70
CA SER A 47 -1.69 7.07 -16.17
C SER A 47 -1.90 8.57 -15.99
N LYS A 48 -0.82 9.33 -15.80
CA LYS A 48 -0.82 10.79 -15.65
C LYS A 48 -0.60 11.53 -16.97
N TYR A 49 -0.29 10.80 -18.05
CA TYR A 49 -0.08 11.41 -19.36
C TYR A 49 -1.42 11.91 -19.91
N PRO A 50 -1.55 13.21 -20.26
CA PRO A 50 -2.85 13.85 -20.49
C PRO A 50 -3.53 13.47 -21.81
N SER A 51 -2.81 12.76 -22.68
CA SER A 51 -3.24 12.44 -24.05
C SER A 51 -3.16 10.95 -24.30
N LYS A 52 -3.89 10.46 -25.30
CA LYS A 52 -3.78 9.07 -25.76
C LYS A 52 -2.45 8.85 -26.47
N ILE A 53 -1.68 7.86 -26.02
CA ILE A 53 -0.41 7.42 -26.62
C ILE A 53 -0.70 6.75 -27.96
N ARG A 54 0.04 7.12 -29.01
CA ARG A 54 -0.16 6.63 -30.38
C ARG A 54 0.79 5.52 -30.80
N ASN A 55 1.95 5.42 -30.18
CA ASN A 55 2.98 4.41 -30.46
C ASN A 55 4.00 4.33 -29.33
N GLY A 56 4.85 3.31 -29.37
CA GLY A 56 5.91 3.06 -28.41
C GLY A 56 6.96 4.17 -28.38
N GLU A 57 7.28 4.80 -29.51
CA GLU A 57 8.26 5.90 -29.57
C GLU A 57 7.75 7.18 -28.86
N GLU A 58 6.44 7.46 -28.90
CA GLU A 58 5.82 8.50 -28.07
C GLU A 58 5.95 8.13 -26.58
N ALA A 59 5.61 6.90 -26.22
CA ALA A 59 5.67 6.44 -24.83
C ALA A 59 7.09 6.46 -24.25
N LYS A 60 8.09 6.09 -25.06
CA LYS A 60 9.52 6.00 -24.67
C LYS A 60 10.14 7.34 -24.25
N LYS A 61 9.49 8.46 -24.60
CA LYS A 61 9.89 9.80 -24.12
C LYS A 61 9.53 10.04 -22.66
N LEU A 62 8.66 9.21 -22.09
CA LEU A 62 8.21 9.31 -20.71
C LEU A 62 9.21 8.61 -19.77
N ASP A 63 9.49 9.24 -18.63
CA ASP A 63 10.36 8.65 -17.61
C ASP A 63 9.80 7.31 -17.11
N GLY A 64 10.66 6.28 -17.10
CA GLY A 64 10.31 4.91 -16.74
C GLY A 64 9.90 4.01 -17.92
N VAL A 65 9.76 4.55 -19.14
CA VAL A 65 9.41 3.75 -20.33
C VAL A 65 10.65 3.46 -21.20
N GLY A 66 11.20 2.25 -21.07
CA GLY A 66 12.33 1.80 -21.90
C GLY A 66 11.90 1.12 -23.21
N ALA A 67 12.87 0.79 -24.07
CA ALA A 67 12.63 0.17 -25.38
C ALA A 67 11.73 -1.08 -25.33
N LYS A 68 11.98 -1.99 -24.37
CA LYS A 68 11.17 -3.22 -24.20
C LYS A 68 9.72 -2.96 -23.78
N ILE A 69 9.44 -1.82 -23.14
CA ILE A 69 8.07 -1.43 -22.78
C ILE A 69 7.41 -0.80 -24.01
N ALA A 70 8.12 0.08 -24.71
CA ALA A 70 7.67 0.68 -25.97
C ALA A 70 7.26 -0.39 -27.01
N GLU A 71 8.06 -1.42 -27.21
CA GLU A 71 7.73 -2.55 -28.11
C GLU A 71 6.42 -3.25 -27.73
N LYS A 72 6.13 -3.39 -26.43
CA LYS A 72 4.88 -4.00 -25.94
C LYS A 72 3.68 -3.09 -26.14
N ILE A 73 3.89 -1.78 -25.99
CA ILE A 73 2.87 -0.78 -26.28
C ILE A 73 2.53 -0.83 -27.77
N ASP A 74 3.51 -0.92 -28.67
CA ASP A 74 3.27 -1.08 -30.10
C ASP A 74 2.49 -2.36 -30.42
N GLU A 75 2.90 -3.51 -29.85
CA GLU A 75 2.16 -4.77 -30.01
C GLU A 75 0.71 -4.65 -29.54
N PHE A 76 0.49 -4.04 -28.37
CA PHE A 76 -0.84 -3.85 -27.80
C PHE A 76 -1.70 -2.90 -28.64
N LEU A 77 -1.15 -1.78 -29.11
CA LEU A 77 -1.88 -0.83 -29.95
C LEU A 77 -2.24 -1.42 -31.33
N GLN A 78 -1.42 -2.32 -31.87
CA GLN A 78 -1.67 -2.99 -33.15
C GLN A 78 -2.68 -4.12 -33.03
N THR A 79 -2.64 -4.90 -31.95
CA THR A 79 -3.38 -6.18 -31.86
C THR A 79 -4.49 -6.19 -30.80
N GLY A 80 -4.53 -5.18 -29.94
CA GLY A 80 -5.40 -5.13 -28.75
C GLY A 80 -5.01 -6.12 -27.64
N LYS A 81 -3.92 -6.89 -27.82
CA LYS A 81 -3.49 -7.96 -26.92
C LYS A 81 -1.96 -7.99 -26.79
N LEU A 82 -1.45 -8.78 -25.86
CA LEU A 82 -0.01 -9.02 -25.74
C LEU A 82 0.25 -10.53 -25.67
N ARG A 83 1.00 -11.08 -26.65
CA ARG A 83 1.24 -12.53 -26.74
C ARG A 83 1.89 -13.10 -25.48
N LYS A 84 2.72 -12.30 -24.79
CA LYS A 84 3.33 -12.71 -23.51
C LYS A 84 2.26 -12.89 -22.42
N LEU A 85 1.27 -12.01 -22.32
CA LEU A 85 0.20 -12.14 -21.34
C LEU A 85 -0.73 -13.31 -21.66
N GLU A 86 -1.05 -13.52 -22.94
CA GLU A 86 -1.85 -14.70 -23.34
C GLU A 86 -1.18 -16.01 -22.92
N LYS A 87 0.16 -16.12 -23.05
CA LYS A 87 0.91 -17.28 -22.54
C LYS A 87 0.88 -17.40 -21.02
N ILE A 88 0.97 -16.28 -20.31
CA ILE A 88 0.94 -16.25 -18.83
C ILE A 88 -0.44 -16.69 -18.31
N ARG A 89 -1.52 -16.21 -18.93
CA ARG A 89 -2.90 -16.55 -18.56
C ARG A 89 -3.22 -18.04 -18.77
N ASN A 90 -2.57 -18.67 -19.74
CA ASN A 90 -2.70 -20.10 -20.04
C ASN A 90 -1.76 -21.00 -19.22
N ASP A 91 -0.94 -20.44 -18.32
CA ASP A 91 -0.06 -21.23 -17.45
C ASP A 91 -0.70 -21.43 -16.06
N ASP A 92 -1.11 -22.65 -15.75
CA ASP A 92 -1.84 -22.99 -14.52
C ASP A 92 -1.09 -22.59 -13.24
N THR A 93 0.24 -22.70 -13.26
CA THR A 93 1.10 -22.30 -12.13
C THR A 93 1.04 -20.79 -11.92
N SER A 94 1.20 -20.02 -13.00
CA SER A 94 1.12 -18.56 -12.98
C SER A 94 -0.26 -18.06 -12.54
N SER A 95 -1.32 -18.67 -13.08
CA SER A 95 -2.70 -18.32 -12.73
C SER A 95 -3.00 -18.61 -11.26
N SER A 96 -2.56 -19.77 -10.73
CA SER A 96 -2.78 -20.13 -9.32
C SER A 96 -1.96 -19.25 -8.36
N ILE A 97 -0.69 -18.98 -8.67
CA ILE A 97 0.14 -18.09 -7.84
C ILE A 97 -0.42 -16.66 -7.84
N ASN A 98 -0.84 -16.14 -9.01
CA ASN A 98 -1.47 -14.83 -9.08
C ASN A 98 -2.79 -14.79 -8.31
N PHE A 99 -3.59 -15.85 -8.36
CA PHE A 99 -4.82 -15.98 -7.60
C PHE A 99 -4.55 -15.94 -6.09
N LEU A 100 -3.66 -16.80 -5.59
CA LEU A 100 -3.35 -16.87 -4.16
C LEU A 100 -2.71 -15.58 -3.62
N THR A 101 -1.91 -14.88 -4.42
CA THR A 101 -1.32 -13.59 -4.02
C THR A 101 -2.30 -12.42 -4.00
N ARG A 102 -3.56 -12.61 -4.46
CA ARG A 102 -4.65 -11.64 -4.23
C ARG A 102 -5.08 -11.63 -2.76
N VAL A 103 -4.88 -12.73 -2.04
CA VAL A 103 -5.12 -12.78 -0.59
C VAL A 103 -4.07 -11.93 0.11
N THR A 104 -4.53 -10.84 0.72
CA THR A 104 -3.66 -9.97 1.51
C THR A 104 -2.99 -10.76 2.64
N GLY A 105 -1.65 -10.78 2.64
CA GLY A 105 -0.84 -11.60 3.56
C GLY A 105 -0.16 -12.79 2.88
N ILE A 106 -0.66 -13.26 1.74
CA ILE A 106 -0.02 -14.30 0.94
C ILE A 106 0.93 -13.66 -0.08
N GLY A 107 2.22 -13.69 0.25
CA GLY A 107 3.27 -13.28 -0.66
C GLY A 107 3.60 -14.34 -1.74
N PRO A 108 4.41 -13.99 -2.75
CA PRO A 108 4.82 -14.90 -3.84
C PRO A 108 5.40 -16.24 -3.36
N ALA A 109 6.15 -16.21 -2.25
CA ALA A 109 6.76 -17.41 -1.67
C ALA A 109 5.71 -18.35 -1.03
N ALA A 110 4.77 -17.79 -0.27
CA ALA A 110 3.69 -18.56 0.35
C ALA A 110 2.73 -19.10 -0.71
N ALA A 111 2.36 -18.29 -1.71
CA ALA A 111 1.50 -18.72 -2.82
C ALA A 111 2.09 -19.90 -3.60
N ARG A 112 3.41 -19.87 -3.88
CA ARG A 112 4.08 -20.99 -4.55
C ARG A 112 4.08 -22.25 -3.69
N LYS A 113 4.35 -22.13 -2.40
CA LYS A 113 4.30 -23.24 -1.45
C LYS A 113 2.90 -23.88 -1.42
N PHE A 114 1.85 -23.07 -1.28
CA PHE A 114 0.47 -23.54 -1.30
C PHE A 114 0.12 -24.26 -2.61
N PHE A 115 0.54 -23.72 -3.76
CA PHE A 115 0.34 -24.38 -5.05
C PHE A 115 1.05 -25.74 -5.14
N GLU A 116 2.30 -25.84 -4.68
CA GLU A 116 3.07 -27.09 -4.62
C GLU A 116 2.44 -28.13 -3.67
N GLU A 117 1.78 -27.66 -2.61
CA GLU A 117 1.01 -28.47 -1.66
C GLU A 117 -0.41 -28.85 -2.18
N GLY A 118 -0.76 -28.44 -3.40
CA GLY A 118 -2.04 -28.76 -4.04
C GLY A 118 -3.19 -27.81 -3.70
N VAL A 119 -2.95 -26.77 -2.90
CA VAL A 119 -3.92 -25.70 -2.62
C VAL A 119 -3.96 -24.76 -3.81
N LYS A 120 -4.97 -24.95 -4.67
CA LYS A 120 -5.17 -24.19 -5.92
C LYS A 120 -6.41 -23.29 -5.88
N THR A 121 -7.29 -23.51 -4.92
CA THR A 121 -8.54 -22.77 -4.71
C THR A 121 -8.57 -22.24 -3.28
N LEU A 122 -9.32 -21.17 -3.08
CA LEU A 122 -9.54 -20.56 -1.78
C LEU A 122 -10.93 -21.00 -1.29
N ASP A 123 -11.06 -22.25 -0.85
CA ASP A 123 -12.17 -22.61 0.02
C ASP A 123 -11.83 -22.09 1.41
N GLY A 124 -12.08 -20.78 1.62
CA GLY A 124 -11.67 -20.06 2.81
C GLY A 124 -12.36 -18.70 2.94
N LEU A 125 -12.97 -18.50 4.12
CA LEU A 125 -13.75 -17.34 4.58
C LEU A 125 -13.11 -16.00 4.16
N TYR A 126 -13.90 -15.10 3.58
CA TYR A 126 -13.59 -13.69 3.30
C TYR A 126 -12.75 -13.33 2.06
N PHE A 127 -12.32 -14.27 1.20
CA PHE A 127 -11.57 -13.90 -0.01
C PHE A 127 -12.31 -12.85 -0.86
N GLU A 128 -13.57 -13.12 -1.18
CA GLU A 128 -14.41 -12.22 -1.97
C GLU A 128 -14.66 -10.89 -1.25
N GLU A 129 -14.63 -10.88 0.08
CA GLU A 129 -14.84 -9.68 0.90
C GLU A 129 -13.61 -8.77 0.89
N PHE A 130 -12.40 -9.34 0.93
CA PHE A 130 -11.14 -8.57 0.89
C PHE A 130 -10.88 -7.91 -0.46
N GLU A 131 -11.53 -8.35 -1.54
CA GLU A 131 -11.46 -7.68 -2.85
C GLU A 131 -12.41 -6.50 -2.94
N LYS A 132 -13.48 -6.48 -2.13
CA LYS A 132 -14.44 -5.39 -2.08
C LYS A 132 -13.80 -4.20 -1.38
N ARG A 133 -13.88 -3.03 -2.02
CA ARG A 133 -13.39 -1.79 -1.43
C ARG A 133 -14.25 -1.36 -0.25
N ILE A 134 -13.62 -0.69 0.71
CA ILE A 134 -14.25 -0.10 1.90
C ILE A 134 -14.68 1.33 1.54
N PRO A 135 -15.97 1.67 1.48
CA PRO A 135 -16.42 3.05 1.29
C PRO A 135 -15.90 3.96 2.39
N ARG A 136 -15.61 5.22 2.07
CA ARG A 136 -15.10 6.17 3.07
C ARG A 136 -16.06 6.36 4.27
N ALA A 137 -17.36 6.32 4.03
CA ALA A 137 -18.37 6.42 5.10
C ALA A 137 -18.25 5.25 6.11
N GLU A 138 -17.92 4.06 5.64
CA GLU A 138 -17.66 2.90 6.50
C GLU A 138 -16.38 3.12 7.32
N MET A 139 -15.31 3.63 6.71
CA MET A 139 -14.06 3.99 7.42
C MET A 139 -14.28 5.07 8.51
N GLU A 140 -15.21 6.00 8.29
CA GLU A 140 -15.55 7.06 9.25
C GLU A 140 -16.34 6.54 10.47
N GLN A 141 -16.96 5.35 10.36
CA GLN A 141 -17.60 4.67 11.49
C GLN A 141 -16.61 3.85 12.33
N MET A 142 -15.41 3.57 11.79
CA MET A 142 -14.38 2.73 12.41
C MET A 142 -13.43 3.51 13.34
N GLU A 143 -13.87 4.59 13.98
CA GLU A 143 -13.06 5.37 14.92
C GLU A 143 -12.95 4.67 16.29
N VAL A 144 -12.37 3.46 16.30
CA VAL A 144 -12.45 2.50 17.42
C VAL A 144 -11.40 2.72 18.53
N LEU A 145 -10.45 3.65 18.35
CA LEU A 145 -9.30 3.79 19.25
C LEU A 145 -9.54 4.72 20.45
N GLU A 146 -10.67 5.44 20.49
CA GLU A 146 -10.94 6.43 21.56
C GLU A 146 -11.16 5.80 22.95
N LYS A 147 -11.31 4.48 23.04
CA LYS A 147 -11.80 3.79 24.26
C LYS A 147 -10.80 2.88 24.98
N ILE A 148 -9.57 2.73 24.47
CA ILE A 148 -8.57 1.81 25.08
C ILE A 148 -7.82 2.49 26.23
N ASP A 149 -7.18 3.61 25.95
CA ASP A 149 -6.45 4.43 26.92
C ASP A 149 -6.31 5.85 26.32
N PRO A 150 -6.60 6.92 27.08
CA PRO A 150 -6.43 8.30 26.60
C PRO A 150 -5.00 8.67 26.20
N GLU A 151 -3.98 7.90 26.63
CA GLU A 151 -2.59 8.15 26.26
C GLU A 151 -2.20 7.63 24.86
N TYR A 152 -2.97 6.70 24.29
CA TYR A 152 -2.76 6.28 22.91
C TYR A 152 -3.18 7.38 21.93
N ILE A 153 -2.38 7.55 20.89
CA ILE A 153 -2.77 8.32 19.72
C ILE A 153 -2.81 7.37 18.53
N GLY A 154 -4.03 7.14 18.04
CA GLY A 154 -4.30 6.43 16.80
C GLY A 154 -4.44 7.39 15.62
N THR A 155 -3.85 7.07 14.49
CA THR A 155 -4.02 7.84 13.24
C THR A 155 -4.31 6.87 12.10
N ILE A 156 -5.52 6.94 11.54
CA ILE A 156 -5.85 6.21 10.31
C ILE A 156 -5.03 6.82 9.16
N CYS A 157 -4.20 5.99 8.53
CA CYS A 157 -3.23 6.36 7.51
C CYS A 157 -3.69 5.86 6.13
N GLY A 158 -2.76 5.36 5.32
CA GLY A 158 -3.07 4.72 4.05
C GLY A 158 -3.83 5.61 3.08
N SER A 159 -4.66 4.97 2.26
CA SER A 159 -5.50 5.65 1.28
C SER A 159 -6.53 6.59 1.92
N TYR A 160 -6.99 6.29 3.14
CA TYR A 160 -7.93 7.12 3.87
C TYR A 160 -7.37 8.50 4.17
N ARG A 161 -6.14 8.58 4.71
CA ARG A 161 -5.45 9.86 5.00
C ARG A 161 -5.10 10.64 3.73
N ARG A 162 -4.97 9.97 2.60
CA ARG A 162 -4.85 10.61 1.27
C ARG A 162 -6.19 11.10 0.70
N GLY A 163 -7.29 10.96 1.44
CA GLY A 163 -8.60 11.45 1.02
C GLY A 163 -9.28 10.59 -0.05
N ALA A 164 -8.93 9.30 -0.16
CA ALA A 164 -9.61 8.40 -1.10
C ALA A 164 -11.10 8.24 -0.73
N ALA A 165 -11.96 8.14 -1.75
CA ALA A 165 -13.39 7.88 -1.58
C ALA A 165 -13.68 6.44 -1.15
N SER A 166 -12.73 5.53 -1.36
CA SER A 166 -12.75 4.17 -0.83
C SER A 166 -11.34 3.65 -0.57
N SER A 167 -11.21 2.74 0.39
CA SER A 167 -9.96 2.12 0.87
C SER A 167 -9.93 0.61 0.56
N GLY A 168 -8.74 0.01 0.53
CA GLY A 168 -8.61 -1.44 0.32
C GLY A 168 -8.63 -2.18 1.66
N ASP A 169 -8.01 -1.56 2.65
CA ASP A 169 -7.81 -2.00 4.01
C ASP A 169 -7.74 -0.78 4.94
N ILE A 170 -7.64 -1.05 6.24
CA ILE A 170 -7.54 -0.06 7.31
C ILE A 170 -6.11 -0.07 7.86
N ASP A 171 -5.42 1.06 7.70
CA ASP A 171 -4.05 1.27 8.19
C ASP A 171 -4.08 2.17 9.43
N ILE A 172 -3.70 1.67 10.61
CA ILE A 172 -3.69 2.45 11.86
C ILE A 172 -2.25 2.61 12.35
N LEU A 173 -1.75 3.84 12.33
CA LEU A 173 -0.54 4.19 13.06
C LEU A 173 -0.89 4.43 14.53
N LEU A 174 -0.16 3.80 15.43
CA LEU A 174 -0.37 3.91 16.86
C LEU A 174 0.90 4.45 17.54
N THR A 175 0.73 5.35 18.50
CA THR A 175 1.82 5.80 19.39
C THR A 175 1.35 5.83 20.84
N HIS A 176 2.31 5.74 21.76
CA HIS A 176 2.08 5.79 23.21
C HIS A 176 3.29 6.46 23.88
N PRO A 177 3.12 7.33 24.90
CA PRO A 177 4.23 8.02 25.56
C PRO A 177 5.32 7.11 26.13
N ASN A 178 4.94 5.94 26.66
CA ASN A 178 5.88 4.93 27.18
C ASN A 178 6.71 4.20 26.10
N TYR A 179 6.48 4.45 24.80
CA TYR A 179 7.27 3.88 23.73
C TYR A 179 7.91 4.98 22.88
N THR A 180 9.22 5.14 23.04
CA THR A 180 10.07 6.09 22.32
C THR A 180 11.30 5.40 21.74
N SER A 181 12.09 6.12 20.95
CA SER A 181 13.34 5.59 20.40
C SER A 181 14.42 5.30 21.46
N HIS A 182 14.22 5.78 22.69
CA HIS A 182 15.10 5.59 23.84
C HIS A 182 14.66 4.46 24.77
N THR A 183 13.48 3.88 24.56
CA THR A 183 12.95 2.78 25.38
C THR A 183 13.07 1.45 24.65
N GLU A 184 13.19 0.36 25.41
CA GLU A 184 13.04 -0.98 24.83
C GLU A 184 11.66 -1.17 24.20
N LYS A 185 11.56 -2.14 23.28
CA LYS A 185 10.28 -2.49 22.65
C LYS A 185 9.26 -2.85 23.73
N GLN A 186 8.05 -2.29 23.59
CA GLN A 186 6.94 -2.48 24.52
C GLN A 186 5.84 -3.33 23.85
N PRO A 187 6.04 -4.65 23.64
CA PRO A 187 5.07 -5.50 22.92
C PRO A 187 3.67 -5.45 23.54
N LYS A 188 3.61 -5.35 24.87
CA LYS A 188 2.36 -5.27 25.63
C LYS A 188 1.47 -4.10 25.21
N LEU A 189 2.04 -2.99 24.75
CA LEU A 189 1.25 -1.83 24.34
C LEU A 189 0.43 -2.12 23.09
N LEU A 190 1.01 -2.81 22.09
CA LEU A 190 0.25 -3.23 20.92
C LEU A 190 -0.71 -4.39 21.29
N HIS A 191 -0.26 -5.31 22.14
CA HIS A 191 -1.07 -6.48 22.49
C HIS A 191 -2.34 -6.10 23.24
N ALA A 192 -2.26 -5.17 24.19
CA ALA A 192 -3.42 -4.66 24.93
C ALA A 192 -4.47 -4.02 24.00
N VAL A 193 -4.02 -3.27 22.98
CA VAL A 193 -4.90 -2.66 21.99
C VAL A 193 -5.60 -3.73 21.15
N VAL A 194 -4.85 -4.72 20.65
CA VAL A 194 -5.43 -5.83 19.87
C VAL A 194 -6.41 -6.63 20.73
N GLU A 195 -6.05 -6.98 21.96
CA GLU A 195 -6.90 -7.73 22.90
C GLU A 195 -8.19 -6.96 23.23
N HIS A 196 -8.13 -5.64 23.38
CA HIS A 196 -9.33 -4.83 23.54
C HIS A 196 -10.23 -4.89 22.31
N LEU A 197 -9.66 -4.71 21.11
CA LEU A 197 -10.41 -4.76 19.86
C LEU A 197 -11.03 -6.14 19.60
N GLU A 198 -10.35 -7.22 20.01
CA GLU A 198 -10.90 -8.58 20.03
C GLU A 198 -12.04 -8.71 21.05
N SER A 199 -11.89 -8.15 22.25
CA SER A 199 -12.91 -8.27 23.31
C SER A 199 -14.23 -7.58 23.00
N ILE A 200 -14.20 -6.54 22.15
CA ILE A 200 -15.41 -5.84 21.68
C ILE A 200 -15.93 -6.40 20.35
N GLY A 201 -15.36 -7.51 19.87
CA GLY A 201 -15.74 -8.15 18.61
C GLY A 201 -15.34 -7.39 17.34
N PHE A 202 -14.61 -6.27 17.46
CA PHE A 202 -14.19 -5.50 16.29
C PHE A 202 -13.11 -6.23 15.49
N VAL A 203 -12.07 -6.76 16.16
CA VAL A 203 -11.10 -7.66 15.53
C VAL A 203 -11.64 -9.08 15.64
N THR A 204 -11.81 -9.74 14.49
CA THR A 204 -12.39 -11.08 14.38
C THR A 204 -11.32 -12.16 14.21
N ASP A 205 -10.22 -11.85 13.52
CA ASP A 205 -9.17 -12.81 13.20
C ASP A 205 -7.77 -12.18 13.22
N THR A 206 -6.77 -12.99 13.56
CA THR A 206 -5.35 -12.60 13.53
C THR A 206 -4.61 -13.32 12.41
N LEU A 207 -3.99 -12.58 11.49
CA LEU A 207 -3.07 -13.14 10.49
C LEU A 207 -1.63 -13.18 11.01
N SER A 208 -1.18 -12.11 11.67
CA SER A 208 0.12 -12.06 12.36
C SER A 208 0.12 -10.98 13.45
N LYS A 209 0.76 -11.28 14.58
CA LYS A 209 0.88 -10.38 15.73
C LYS A 209 2.33 -10.41 16.24
N GLY A 210 3.04 -9.28 16.09
CA GLY A 210 4.37 -9.07 16.64
C GLY A 210 4.39 -7.95 17.69
N ASP A 211 5.58 -7.48 18.08
CA ASP A 211 5.72 -6.45 19.12
C ASP A 211 5.23 -5.06 18.66
N THR A 212 5.40 -4.76 17.36
CA THR A 212 5.16 -3.42 16.80
C THR A 212 4.24 -3.43 15.59
N LYS A 213 3.85 -4.61 15.10
CA LYS A 213 2.94 -4.75 13.95
C LYS A 213 1.93 -5.84 14.20
N PHE A 214 0.67 -5.52 13.94
CA PHE A 214 -0.44 -6.45 13.88
C PHE A 214 -1.03 -6.42 12.46
N MET A 215 -1.42 -7.59 11.96
CA MET A 215 -2.18 -7.77 10.73
C MET A 215 -3.33 -8.71 11.04
N GLY A 216 -4.57 -8.27 10.87
CA GLY A 216 -5.75 -9.07 11.18
C GLY A 216 -6.98 -8.74 10.33
N VAL A 217 -8.12 -9.22 10.79
CA VAL A 217 -9.42 -9.00 10.18
C VAL A 217 -10.30 -8.30 11.20
N CYS A 218 -11.09 -7.35 10.74
CA CYS A 218 -12.06 -6.64 11.56
C CYS A 218 -13.40 -6.53 10.87
N GLN A 219 -14.46 -6.32 11.64
CA GLN A 219 -15.81 -6.15 11.15
C GLN A 219 -16.50 -5.07 11.98
N LEU A 220 -17.18 -4.15 11.31
CA LEU A 220 -18.05 -3.21 12.02
C LEU A 220 -19.23 -3.98 12.62
N GLN A 221 -19.48 -3.75 13.90
CA GLN A 221 -20.64 -4.31 14.57
C GLN A 221 -21.89 -3.54 14.15
N GLN A 222 -22.95 -4.24 13.76
CA GLN A 222 -24.24 -3.60 13.50
C GLN A 222 -24.82 -3.02 14.79
N SER A 223 -25.49 -1.88 14.69
CA SER A 223 -26.32 -1.40 15.79
C SER A 223 -27.54 -2.30 15.94
N ASN A 224 -27.85 -2.71 17.17
CA ASN A 224 -29.01 -3.57 17.50
C ASN A 224 -30.39 -3.00 17.09
N ASP A 225 -30.46 -1.78 16.53
CA ASP A 225 -31.68 -1.05 16.24
C ASP A 225 -32.18 -1.20 14.78
N VAL A 226 -31.54 -2.02 13.94
CA VAL A 226 -31.93 -2.22 12.53
C VAL A 226 -31.89 -3.71 12.15
N GLU A 227 -33.05 -4.36 12.15
CA GLU A 227 -33.19 -5.81 11.94
C GLU A 227 -33.01 -6.29 10.47
N ASP A 228 -32.79 -5.37 9.50
CA ASP A 228 -32.88 -5.67 8.05
C ASP A 228 -31.68 -5.21 7.19
N GLU A 229 -30.53 -4.87 7.78
CA GLU A 229 -29.31 -4.58 6.99
C GLU A 229 -28.40 -5.80 6.80
N GLU A 230 -27.81 -5.95 5.60
CA GLU A 230 -26.76 -6.94 5.34
C GLU A 230 -25.58 -6.73 6.32
N GLU A 231 -25.02 -7.82 6.85
CA GLU A 231 -23.85 -7.76 7.73
C GLU A 231 -22.70 -6.99 7.07
N TYR A 232 -22.00 -6.16 7.85
CA TYR A 232 -20.79 -5.51 7.36
C TYR A 232 -19.78 -6.57 6.94
N LEU A 233 -19.06 -6.30 5.87
CA LEU A 233 -18.04 -7.22 5.38
C LEU A 233 -16.82 -7.22 6.30
N HIS A 234 -16.15 -8.36 6.37
CA HIS A 234 -14.85 -8.51 6.98
C HIS A 234 -13.80 -7.71 6.20
N ARG A 235 -13.11 -6.83 6.92
CA ARG A 235 -12.11 -5.92 6.38
C ARG A 235 -10.73 -6.24 6.91
N ARG A 236 -9.71 -6.07 6.06
CA ARG A 236 -8.32 -6.15 6.48
C ARG A 236 -7.94 -4.93 7.31
N ILE A 237 -7.22 -5.18 8.40
CA ILE A 237 -6.70 -4.16 9.30
C ILE A 237 -5.22 -4.43 9.59
N ASP A 238 -4.42 -3.37 9.51
CA ASP A 238 -3.01 -3.33 9.88
C ASP A 238 -2.80 -2.25 10.95
N ILE A 239 -2.27 -2.64 12.11
CA ILE A 239 -1.94 -1.71 13.20
C ILE A 239 -0.42 -1.68 13.37
N ARG A 240 0.16 -0.48 13.33
CA ARG A 240 1.60 -0.27 13.46
C ARG A 240 1.90 0.64 14.64
N LEU A 241 2.49 0.08 15.70
CA LEU A 241 3.03 0.84 16.82
C LEU A 241 4.41 1.42 16.44
N ILE A 242 4.53 2.74 16.51
CA ILE A 242 5.76 3.49 16.22
C ILE A 242 6.21 4.26 17.49
N PRO A 243 7.52 4.43 17.72
CA PRO A 243 8.02 5.31 18.75
C PRO A 243 7.42 6.72 18.64
N LYS A 244 6.88 7.25 19.75
CA LYS A 244 6.12 8.51 19.74
C LYS A 244 6.93 9.69 19.18
N ASP A 245 8.20 9.76 19.54
CA ASP A 245 9.18 10.76 19.08
C ASP A 245 9.58 10.63 17.60
N GLN A 246 9.16 9.55 16.93
CA GLN A 246 9.40 9.29 15.51
C GLN A 246 8.11 9.35 14.67
N TYR A 247 7.04 9.91 15.24
CA TYR A 247 5.70 9.98 14.64
C TYR A 247 5.72 10.50 13.20
N TYR A 248 6.45 11.58 12.91
CA TYR A 248 6.43 12.21 11.58
C TYR A 248 7.05 11.33 10.48
N CYS A 249 8.10 10.57 10.78
CA CYS A 249 8.63 9.56 9.85
C CYS A 249 7.65 8.39 9.68
N GLY A 250 7.01 7.96 10.78
CA GLY A 250 6.04 6.87 10.79
C GLY A 250 4.78 7.19 9.98
N VAL A 251 4.18 8.36 10.22
CA VAL A 251 2.97 8.82 9.52
C VAL A 251 3.26 9.11 8.05
N LEU A 252 4.43 9.64 7.69
CA LEU A 252 4.85 9.79 6.30
C LEU A 252 4.90 8.43 5.59
N TYR A 253 5.58 7.45 6.20
CA TYR A 253 5.65 6.08 5.69
C TYR A 253 4.26 5.47 5.51
N PHE A 254 3.42 5.54 6.54
CA PHE A 254 2.16 4.81 6.52
C PHE A 254 1.06 5.53 5.73
N THR A 255 1.21 6.84 5.47
CA THR A 255 0.35 7.59 4.54
C THR A 255 0.55 7.15 3.10
N GLY A 256 1.79 6.86 2.68
CA GLY A 256 2.09 6.43 1.30
C GLY A 256 1.74 7.49 0.22
N SER A 257 1.44 7.09 -1.03
CA SER A 257 1.34 5.72 -1.55
C SER A 257 2.68 4.97 -1.54
N ASP A 258 2.65 3.67 -1.81
CA ASP A 258 3.87 2.86 -1.85
C ASP A 258 4.84 3.31 -2.97
N ILE A 259 4.31 3.75 -4.12
CA ILE A 259 5.09 4.38 -5.19
C ILE A 259 5.66 5.71 -4.73
N PHE A 260 4.84 6.56 -4.08
CA PHE A 260 5.32 7.84 -3.54
C PHE A 260 6.48 7.62 -2.57
N ASN A 261 6.36 6.68 -1.63
CA ASN A 261 7.42 6.35 -0.68
C ASN A 261 8.70 5.88 -1.36
N LYS A 262 8.59 5.01 -2.37
CA LYS A 262 9.75 4.53 -3.15
C LYS A 262 10.47 5.69 -3.84
N ASN A 263 9.71 6.56 -4.51
CA ASN A 263 10.26 7.71 -5.22
C ASN A 263 10.90 8.71 -4.26
N MET A 264 10.24 9.01 -3.14
CA MET A 264 10.77 9.93 -2.13
C MET A 264 12.05 9.39 -1.47
N ARG A 265 12.11 8.08 -1.16
CA ARG A 265 13.31 7.45 -0.61
C ARG A 265 14.46 7.40 -1.63
N ALA A 266 14.16 7.14 -2.90
CA ALA A 266 15.17 7.19 -3.97
C ALA A 266 15.73 8.61 -4.12
N HIS A 267 14.87 9.63 -4.13
CA HIS A 267 15.28 11.04 -4.16
C HIS A 267 16.09 11.42 -2.92
N ALA A 268 15.73 10.91 -1.74
CA ALA A 268 16.52 11.11 -0.51
C ALA A 268 17.95 10.57 -0.68
N LEU A 269 18.13 9.37 -1.25
CA LEU A 269 19.45 8.79 -1.52
C LEU A 269 20.27 9.67 -2.47
N GLU A 270 19.65 10.17 -3.55
CA GLU A 270 20.30 11.12 -4.48
C GLU A 270 20.73 12.43 -3.81
N LYS A 271 20.02 12.83 -2.76
CA LYS A 271 20.34 14.01 -1.93
C LYS A 271 21.28 13.71 -0.77
N GLY A 272 21.79 12.48 -0.66
CA GLY A 272 22.71 12.09 0.40
C GLY A 272 22.03 11.79 1.73
N PHE A 273 20.78 11.32 1.72
CA PHE A 273 20.04 10.91 2.91
C PHE A 273 19.47 9.50 2.76
N THR A 274 19.29 8.80 3.86
CA THR A 274 18.46 7.59 3.92
C THR A 274 17.22 7.87 4.77
N LEU A 275 16.06 7.43 4.30
CA LEU A 275 14.76 7.68 4.93
C LEU A 275 14.03 6.35 5.13
N ASN A 276 13.62 6.08 6.37
CA ASN A 276 12.75 4.97 6.73
C ASN A 276 11.57 5.45 7.60
N GLU A 277 10.77 4.53 8.14
CA GLU A 277 9.62 4.86 8.98
C GLU A 277 9.99 5.41 10.38
N TYR A 278 11.27 5.45 10.72
CA TYR A 278 11.74 5.88 12.04
C TYR A 278 12.49 7.21 11.97
N THR A 279 13.35 7.38 10.96
CA THR A 279 14.31 8.49 10.91
C THR A 279 14.67 8.85 9.48
N ILE A 280 15.08 10.10 9.28
CA ILE A 280 15.94 10.53 8.17
C ILE A 280 17.37 10.72 8.69
N ARG A 281 18.36 10.20 7.98
CA ARG A 281 19.77 10.23 8.36
C ARG A 281 20.62 10.70 7.18
N PRO A 282 21.65 11.54 7.39
CA PRO A 282 22.61 11.86 6.34
C PRO A 282 23.47 10.64 6.01
N LEU A 283 23.90 10.53 4.77
CA LEU A 283 24.87 9.53 4.33
C LEU A 283 26.25 10.17 4.32
N GLY A 284 27.19 9.58 5.06
CA GLY A 284 28.59 9.98 5.01
C GLY A 284 29.23 9.65 3.65
N VAL A 285 30.46 10.11 3.44
CA VAL A 285 31.23 9.87 2.19
C VAL A 285 31.40 8.38 1.85
N THR A 286 31.30 7.50 2.85
CA THR A 286 31.38 6.04 2.72
C THR A 286 30.03 5.38 2.41
N GLY A 287 28.93 6.14 2.38
CA GLY A 287 27.56 5.62 2.26
C GLY A 287 26.97 5.07 3.56
N VAL A 288 27.67 5.21 4.69
CA VAL A 288 27.17 4.83 6.02
C VAL A 288 26.20 5.91 6.53
N ALA A 289 25.06 5.48 7.07
CA ALA A 289 24.09 6.38 7.68
C ALA A 289 24.64 6.96 8.98
N GLY A 290 24.63 8.29 9.09
CA GLY A 290 24.96 9.01 10.31
C GLY A 290 23.80 9.04 11.30
N GLU A 291 23.87 9.98 12.25
CA GLU A 291 22.85 10.14 13.29
C GLU A 291 21.50 10.64 12.74
N PRO A 292 20.37 10.29 13.39
CA PRO A 292 19.06 10.84 13.07
C PRO A 292 19.04 12.36 13.10
N LEU A 293 18.44 12.98 12.07
CA LEU A 293 18.17 14.42 12.06
C LEU A 293 16.91 14.73 12.87
N PRO A 294 16.82 15.93 13.49
CA PRO A 294 15.62 16.35 14.19
C PRO A 294 14.46 16.50 13.20
N VAL A 295 13.28 15.98 13.57
CA VAL A 295 12.07 16.06 12.76
C VAL A 295 10.90 16.40 13.69
N ASP A 296 10.30 17.57 13.51
CA ASP A 296 9.15 18.05 14.26
C ASP A 296 7.92 18.30 13.36
N SER A 297 8.04 17.99 12.07
CA SER A 297 6.92 17.94 11.15
C SER A 297 7.17 17.01 9.97
N GLU A 298 6.11 16.60 9.26
CA GLU A 298 6.29 15.92 7.96
C GLU A 298 7.07 16.83 6.98
N ARG A 299 6.91 18.15 7.06
CA ARG A 299 7.52 19.12 6.15
C ARG A 299 9.04 19.15 6.28
N ASP A 300 9.60 18.99 7.48
CA ASP A 300 11.04 18.97 7.71
C ASP A 300 11.72 17.90 6.85
N ILE A 301 11.08 16.71 6.75
CA ILE A 301 11.57 15.59 5.94
C ILE A 301 11.65 15.98 4.47
N PHE A 302 10.65 16.72 3.95
CA PHE A 302 10.65 17.22 2.58
C PHE A 302 11.72 18.30 2.37
N GLU A 303 11.93 19.17 3.36
CA GLU A 303 12.92 20.24 3.30
C GLU A 303 14.35 19.71 3.25
N TYR A 304 14.70 18.71 4.09
CA TYR A 304 16.01 18.07 4.08
C TYR A 304 16.41 17.55 2.69
N ILE A 305 15.47 16.93 1.99
CA ILE A 305 15.70 16.35 0.67
C ILE A 305 15.41 17.35 -0.46
N GLN A 306 15.15 18.62 -0.16
CA GLN A 306 14.84 19.68 -1.14
C GLN A 306 13.67 19.29 -2.07
N TYR A 307 12.62 18.71 -1.49
CA TYR A 307 11.42 18.31 -2.20
C TYR A 307 10.28 19.24 -1.85
N LYS A 308 9.50 19.68 -2.84
CA LYS A 308 8.32 20.50 -2.55
C LYS A 308 7.34 19.70 -1.70
N PHE A 309 6.89 20.28 -0.58
CA PHE A 309 5.90 19.65 0.29
C PHE A 309 4.65 19.28 -0.51
N LYS A 310 4.18 18.04 -0.30
CA LYS A 310 2.94 17.53 -0.88
C LYS A 310 2.00 17.15 0.24
N GLU A 311 0.79 17.69 0.21
CA GLU A 311 -0.27 17.27 1.12
C GLU A 311 -0.56 15.78 0.91
N PRO A 312 -1.07 15.05 1.93
CA PRO A 312 -1.41 13.62 1.81
C PRO A 312 -2.20 13.26 0.54
N LYS A 313 -3.19 14.10 0.17
CA LYS A 313 -4.01 13.91 -1.04
C LYS A 313 -3.22 13.93 -2.36
N ASP A 314 -2.08 14.60 -2.39
CA ASP A 314 -1.22 14.73 -3.58
C ASP A 314 -0.16 13.61 -3.67
N ARG A 315 -0.26 12.59 -2.81
CA ARG A 315 0.68 11.45 -2.72
C ARG A 315 0.11 10.14 -3.29
N SER A 316 -1.08 10.18 -3.89
CA SER A 316 -1.75 9.02 -4.51
C SER A 316 -1.19 8.71 -5.90
N GLN A 317 0.07 8.28 -5.96
CA GLN A 317 0.79 7.91 -7.19
C GLN A 317 0.71 6.42 -7.53
#